data_AF-A0A087T638-F1
#
_entry.id   AF-A0A087T638-F1
#
_cell.length_a   1.000
_cell.length_b   1.000
_cell.length_c   1.000
_cell.angle_alpha   90.00
_cell.angle_beta   90.00
_cell.angle_gamma   90.00
#
_symmetry.space_group_name_H-M   'P 1'
#
loop_
_entity.id
_entity.type
_entity.pdbx_description
1 polymer ?
#
loop_
_entity_poly.entity_id
_entity_poly.type
_entity_poly.pdbx_seq_one_letter_code
_entity_poly.pdbx_strand_id
1 'polypeptide(L)'
;MKDMYDQVLKFGAMIVDALREYNQPILVYIPPYAELRGGAWVVVDATINERHMEMYADHDSRGGILEPEGTVEIRFRKKDLVKTMHRIDPLCKDILNQLSSTAVTTEQKGILEKQLHQREQSLLSVYHQVALTFSDLHDTPRHMMDKGAIQEIIPWAKSRTLLYWRLRRLLLQNRIKADVLSVKPTLSDGEVDSMLRRWFVEEHGAVNQYLWDDNKAVVDWLTVQLDTARERSHILENIDCIRRDSVISHIRSLLQSHPEVAMDSVVHIIQNMTPQQRSDVLNTIRAFEAQLSESTLPLDPETSPLLS
;
A
#
# COMPACT_ATOMS: atom_id res chain seq x y z
N MET A 1 28.74 -20.42 12.29
CA MET A 1 28.92 -21.23 11.06
C MET A 1 27.96 -22.43 11.02
N LYS A 2 27.61 -23.03 12.18
CA LYS A 2 26.65 -24.14 12.27
C LYS A 2 25.29 -23.84 11.62
N ASP A 3 24.63 -22.71 11.93
CA ASP A 3 23.29 -22.42 11.39
C ASP A 3 23.28 -22.19 9.87
N MET A 4 24.37 -21.61 9.35
CA MET A 4 24.58 -21.47 7.91
C MET A 4 24.74 -22.83 7.23
N TYR A 5 25.49 -23.74 7.85
CA TYR A 5 25.62 -25.13 7.38
C TYR A 5 24.31 -25.90 7.49
N ASP A 6 23.55 -25.66 8.57
CA ASP A 6 22.22 -26.21 8.83
C ASP A 6 21.12 -25.49 8.01
N GLN A 7 21.51 -24.73 6.98
CA GLN A 7 20.64 -24.21 5.92
C GLN A 7 19.63 -23.14 6.38
N VAL A 8 19.98 -22.31 7.36
CA VAL A 8 19.14 -21.18 7.83
C VAL A 8 18.61 -20.30 6.69
N LEU A 9 19.39 -20.11 5.62
CA LEU A 9 18.97 -19.35 4.43
C LEU A 9 17.79 -19.99 3.68
N LYS A 10 17.73 -21.33 3.61
CA LYS A 10 16.60 -22.02 2.96
C LYS A 10 15.32 -21.80 3.75
N PHE A 11 15.39 -21.88 5.08
CA PHE A 11 14.24 -21.62 5.93
C PHE A 11 13.77 -20.16 5.83
N GLY A 12 14.69 -19.20 5.68
CA GLY A 12 14.34 -17.81 5.38
C GLY A 12 13.56 -17.65 4.07
N ALA A 13 13.96 -18.35 3.00
CA ALA A 13 13.25 -18.33 1.72
C ALA A 13 11.83 -18.93 1.83
N MET A 14 11.68 -20.01 2.61
CA MET A 14 10.36 -20.64 2.84
C MET A 14 9.36 -19.69 3.51
N ILE A 15 9.81 -18.74 4.34
CA ILE A 15 8.94 -17.71 4.93
C ILE A 15 8.38 -16.82 3.82
N VAL A 16 9.23 -16.35 2.91
CA VAL A 16 8.84 -15.49 1.79
C VAL A 16 7.85 -16.20 0.88
N ASP A 17 8.12 -17.47 0.54
CA ASP A 17 7.20 -18.28 -0.29
C ASP A 17 5.83 -18.42 0.38
N ALA A 18 5.80 -18.72 1.68
CA ALA A 18 4.56 -18.88 2.44
C ALA A 18 3.76 -17.57 2.55
N LEU A 19 4.42 -16.43 2.77
CA LEU A 19 3.77 -15.12 2.87
C LEU A 19 3.24 -14.64 1.52
N ARG A 20 3.96 -14.93 0.43
CA ARG A 20 3.53 -14.61 -0.94
C ARG A 20 2.24 -15.34 -1.33
N GLU A 21 2.08 -16.59 -0.90
CA GLU A 21 0.91 -17.43 -1.20
C GLU A 21 -0.26 -17.23 -0.22
N TYR A 22 -0.03 -16.50 0.87
CA TYR A 22 -1.03 -16.28 1.89
C TYR A 22 -2.15 -15.37 1.39
N ASN A 23 -3.41 -15.74 1.65
CA ASN A 23 -4.61 -15.07 1.09
C ASN A 23 -5.49 -14.40 2.16
N GLN A 24 -5.01 -14.30 3.41
CA GLN A 24 -5.70 -13.61 4.49
C GLN A 24 -4.88 -12.40 4.97
N PRO A 25 -5.51 -11.41 5.63
CA PRO A 25 -4.78 -10.25 6.15
C PRO A 25 -3.69 -10.66 7.15
N ILE A 26 -2.49 -10.08 6.98
CA ILE A 26 -1.34 -10.23 7.86
C ILE A 26 -1.01 -8.86 8.43
N LEU A 27 -0.99 -8.76 9.76
CA LEU A 27 -0.58 -7.56 10.47
C LEU A 27 0.74 -7.85 11.17
N VAL A 28 1.80 -7.19 10.71
CA VAL A 28 3.10 -7.18 11.40
C VAL A 28 3.14 -5.96 12.30
N TYR A 29 3.41 -6.14 13.59
CA TYR A 29 3.52 -5.04 14.53
C TYR A 29 4.82 -5.16 15.33
N ILE A 30 5.66 -4.13 15.30
CA ILE A 30 6.91 -4.05 16.07
C ILE A 30 6.60 -3.42 17.44
N PRO A 31 6.62 -4.19 18.56
CA PRO A 31 6.25 -3.68 19.88
C PRO A 31 7.28 -2.71 20.50
N PRO A 32 6.95 -2.08 21.65
CA PRO A 32 7.89 -1.21 22.37
C PRO A 32 9.20 -1.92 22.67
N TYR A 33 10.33 -1.23 22.44
CA TYR A 33 11.69 -1.73 22.65
C TYR A 33 12.06 -2.99 21.86
N ALA A 34 11.20 -3.42 20.93
CA ALA A 34 11.55 -4.45 19.96
C ALA A 34 12.22 -3.81 18.74
N GLU A 35 12.97 -4.62 18.02
CA GLU A 35 13.64 -4.19 16.81
C GLU A 35 13.47 -5.20 15.67
N LEU A 36 13.42 -4.67 14.46
CA LEU A 36 13.39 -5.46 13.23
C LEU A 36 14.55 -5.01 12.35
N ARG A 37 15.55 -5.90 12.18
CA ARG A 37 16.84 -5.54 11.58
C ARG A 37 17.18 -6.42 10.39
N GLY A 38 17.84 -5.84 9.39
CA GLY A 38 18.51 -6.56 8.31
C GLY A 38 17.66 -7.64 7.64
N GLY A 39 18.17 -8.87 7.61
CA GLY A 39 17.49 -10.00 6.97
C GLY A 39 16.15 -10.39 7.58
N ALA A 40 15.93 -10.09 8.87
CA ALA A 40 14.65 -10.35 9.52
C ALA A 40 13.55 -9.43 8.95
N TRP A 41 13.87 -8.17 8.65
CA TRP A 41 12.96 -7.26 7.97
C TRP A 41 12.63 -7.77 6.57
N VAL A 42 13.66 -8.14 5.81
CA VAL A 42 13.53 -8.55 4.40
C VAL A 42 12.53 -9.68 4.20
N VAL A 43 12.47 -10.64 5.13
CA VAL A 43 11.57 -11.81 4.99
C VAL A 43 10.14 -11.57 5.48
N VAL A 44 9.84 -10.41 6.08
CA VAL A 44 8.49 -10.04 6.54
C VAL A 44 8.02 -8.68 6.01
N ASP A 45 8.72 -8.14 5.02
CA ASP A 45 8.38 -6.85 4.42
C ASP A 45 7.00 -6.89 3.75
N ALA A 46 6.23 -5.81 3.87
CA ALA A 46 4.87 -5.75 3.33
C ALA A 46 4.84 -5.87 1.80
N THR A 47 5.93 -5.55 1.10
CA THR A 47 6.05 -5.68 -0.36
C THR A 47 6.08 -7.13 -0.85
N ILE A 48 6.28 -8.12 0.04
CA ILE A 48 6.17 -9.54 -0.32
C ILE A 48 4.75 -9.87 -0.79
N ASN A 49 3.74 -9.26 -0.15
CA ASN A 49 2.33 -9.45 -0.47
C ASN A 49 1.54 -8.18 -0.13
N GLU A 50 1.71 -7.15 -0.98
CA GLU A 50 1.12 -5.81 -0.79
C GLU A 50 -0.41 -5.84 -0.64
N ARG A 51 -1.06 -6.89 -1.16
CA ARG A 51 -2.51 -7.07 -1.07
C ARG A 51 -2.98 -7.40 0.35
N HIS A 52 -2.16 -8.11 1.11
CA HIS A 52 -2.58 -8.75 2.36
C HIS A 52 -1.72 -8.36 3.56
N MET A 53 -0.52 -7.82 3.36
CA MET A 53 0.40 -7.48 4.42
C MET A 53 0.38 -5.99 4.75
N GLU A 54 0.27 -5.70 6.05
CA GLU A 54 0.46 -4.36 6.61
C GLU A 54 1.44 -4.43 7.78
N MET A 55 2.30 -3.43 7.88
CA MET A 55 3.33 -3.30 8.91
C MET A 55 3.13 -2.03 9.75
N TYR A 56 3.22 -2.20 11.05
CA TYR A 56 3.03 -1.17 12.05
C TYR A 56 4.18 -1.19 13.04
N ALA A 57 4.48 -0.05 13.64
CA ALA A 57 5.56 0.05 14.61
C ALA A 57 5.14 0.88 15.82
N ASP A 58 5.61 0.50 17.01
CA ASP A 58 5.47 1.31 18.21
C ASP A 58 6.47 2.48 18.20
N HIS A 59 6.16 3.58 18.90
CA HIS A 59 7.05 4.73 19.03
C HIS A 59 8.45 4.41 19.58
N ASP A 60 8.54 3.42 20.47
CA ASP A 60 9.78 3.01 21.14
C ASP A 60 10.48 1.84 20.42
N SER A 61 9.97 1.42 19.26
CA SER A 61 10.61 0.37 18.46
C SER A 61 11.77 0.91 17.63
N ARG A 62 12.57 0.00 17.06
CA ARG A 62 13.68 0.33 16.14
C ARG A 62 13.67 -0.56 14.91
N GLY A 63 14.26 -0.06 13.83
CA GLY A 63 14.35 -0.82 12.60
C GLY A 63 15.27 -0.18 11.59
N GLY A 64 16.06 -1.02 10.94
CA GLY A 64 17.14 -0.58 10.08
C GLY A 64 17.90 -1.75 9.49
N ILE A 65 18.92 -1.46 8.69
CA ILE A 65 19.70 -2.50 8.02
C ILE A 65 20.65 -3.18 9.01
N LEU A 66 21.28 -2.39 9.88
CA LEU A 66 22.22 -2.85 10.89
C LEU A 66 21.85 -2.26 12.25
N GLU A 67 22.42 -2.81 13.31
CA GLU A 67 22.44 -2.17 14.61
C GLU A 67 23.28 -0.87 14.57
N PRO A 68 23.03 0.09 15.47
CA PRO A 68 23.79 1.34 15.55
C PRO A 68 25.30 1.11 15.65
N GLU A 69 25.72 0.09 16.41
CA GLU A 69 27.11 -0.33 16.60
C GLU A 69 27.76 -0.71 15.26
N GLY A 70 27.09 -1.57 14.49
CA GLY A 70 27.57 -2.00 13.18
C GLY A 70 27.60 -0.85 12.17
N THR A 71 26.61 0.05 12.23
CA THR A 71 26.59 1.24 11.38
C THR A 71 27.74 2.18 11.68
N VAL A 72 28.02 2.45 12.96
CA VAL A 72 29.15 3.30 13.39
C VAL A 72 30.49 2.68 13.00
N GLU A 73 30.67 1.37 13.17
CA GLU A 73 31.90 0.67 12.80
C GLU A 73 32.19 0.77 11.29
N ILE A 74 31.15 0.77 10.45
CA ILE A 74 31.31 0.87 9.01
C ILE A 74 31.42 2.33 8.54
N ARG A 75 30.51 3.20 9.00
CA ARG A 75 30.26 4.54 8.43
C ARG A 75 30.81 5.69 9.26
N PHE A 76 31.03 5.53 10.57
CA PHE A 76 31.46 6.62 11.46
C PHE A 76 32.69 6.20 12.29
N ARG A 77 33.76 5.83 11.57
CA ARG A 77 34.98 5.27 12.13
C ARG A 77 35.76 6.29 12.95
N LYS A 78 36.81 5.83 13.64
CA LYS A 78 37.73 6.68 14.44
C LYS A 78 38.15 7.99 13.74
N LYS A 79 38.41 7.95 12.44
CA LYS A 79 38.79 9.15 11.66
C LYS A 79 37.69 10.22 11.69
N ASP A 80 36.43 9.83 11.59
CA ASP A 80 35.29 10.75 11.56
C ASP A 80 34.88 11.20 12.97
N LEU A 81 35.08 10.35 13.97
CA LEU A 81 35.03 10.75 15.39
C LEU A 81 36.02 11.87 15.68
N VAL A 82 37.29 11.71 15.28
CA VAL A 82 38.34 12.73 15.48
C VAL A 82 38.00 14.02 14.73
N LYS A 83 37.54 13.95 13.47
CA LYS A 83 37.05 15.15 12.75
C LYS A 83 35.92 15.85 13.50
N THR A 84 35.03 15.09 14.12
CA THR A 84 33.91 15.64 14.89
C THR A 84 34.38 16.29 16.18
N MET A 85 35.36 15.70 16.88
CA MET A 85 36.03 16.33 18.02
C MET A 85 36.67 17.66 17.62
N HIS A 86 37.43 17.68 16.52
CA HIS A 86 38.06 18.90 15.99
C HIS A 86 37.03 19.98 15.62
N ARG A 87 35.82 19.58 15.20
CA ARG A 87 34.73 20.48 14.83
C ARG A 87 33.92 21.00 16.03
N ILE A 88 33.83 20.27 17.13
CA ILE A 88 32.89 20.59 18.22
C ILE A 88 33.60 20.89 19.54
N ASP A 89 34.62 20.10 19.92
CA ASP A 89 35.34 20.27 21.19
C ASP A 89 36.16 21.57 21.19
N PRO A 90 35.92 22.49 22.16
CA PRO A 90 36.64 23.76 22.21
C PRO A 90 38.15 23.60 22.38
N LEU A 91 38.60 22.66 23.23
CA LEU A 91 40.03 22.45 23.49
C LEU A 91 40.76 21.91 22.26
N CYS A 92 40.17 20.95 21.54
CA CYS A 92 40.71 20.50 20.26
C CYS A 92 40.83 21.65 19.26
N LYS A 93 39.83 22.54 19.16
CA LYS A 93 39.88 23.71 18.27
C LYS A 93 40.99 24.67 18.65
N ASP A 94 41.12 25.00 19.93
CA ASP A 94 42.12 25.94 20.40
C ASP A 94 43.54 25.42 20.11
N ILE A 95 43.78 24.13 20.34
CA ILE A 95 45.07 23.49 20.03
C ILE A 95 45.34 23.49 18.52
N LEU A 96 44.33 23.20 17.68
CA LEU A 96 44.46 23.23 16.21
C LEU A 96 44.72 24.65 15.68
N ASN A 97 44.08 25.67 16.28
CA ASN A 97 44.32 27.07 15.95
C ASN A 97 45.74 27.50 16.33
N GLN A 98 46.27 27.01 17.46
CA GLN A 98 47.67 27.24 17.84
C GLN A 98 48.64 26.52 16.89
N LEU A 99 48.35 25.27 16.50
CA LEU A 99 49.17 24.49 15.57
C LEU A 99 49.22 25.09 14.15
N SER A 100 48.17 25.80 13.74
CA SER A 100 48.12 26.50 12.44
C SER A 100 48.80 27.88 12.43
N SER A 101 49.19 28.41 13.59
CA SER A 101 49.97 29.65 13.68
C SER A 101 51.43 29.44 13.25
N THR A 102 51.96 30.34 12.42
CA THR A 102 53.37 30.33 11.97
C THR A 102 54.37 30.73 13.06
N ALA A 103 53.92 31.19 14.23
CA ALA A 103 54.77 31.65 15.32
C ALA A 103 55.29 30.55 16.26
N VAL A 104 54.91 29.28 16.04
CA VAL A 104 55.19 28.16 16.97
C VAL A 104 56.49 27.45 16.61
N THR A 105 57.38 27.29 17.59
CA THR A 105 58.66 26.56 17.41
C THR A 105 58.43 25.05 17.25
N THR A 106 59.38 24.34 16.65
CA THR A 106 59.28 22.89 16.40
C THR A 106 59.05 22.08 17.69
N GLU A 107 59.67 22.48 18.80
CA GLU A 107 59.44 21.86 20.11
C GLU A 107 58.03 22.09 20.65
N GLN A 108 57.50 23.31 20.53
CA GLN A 108 56.14 23.64 20.95
C GLN A 108 55.08 22.90 20.13
N LYS A 109 55.32 22.71 18.82
CA LYS A 109 54.44 21.90 17.96
C LYS A 109 54.34 20.46 18.47
N GLY A 110 55.46 19.82 18.82
CA GLY A 110 55.47 18.46 19.36
C GLY A 110 54.74 18.32 20.70
N ILE A 111 54.75 19.36 21.55
CA ILE A 111 53.99 19.38 22.81
C ILE A 111 52.48 19.48 22.51
N LEU A 112 52.09 20.40 21.62
CA LEU A 112 50.69 20.61 21.24
C LEU A 112 50.09 19.37 20.55
N GLU A 113 50.84 18.69 19.70
CA GLU A 113 50.41 17.44 19.07
C GLU A 113 50.18 16.33 20.10
N LYS A 114 51.05 16.20 21.11
CA LYS A 114 50.86 15.25 22.21
C LYS A 114 49.62 15.58 23.05
N GLN A 115 49.41 16.86 23.36
CA GLN A 115 48.23 17.31 24.09
C GLN A 115 46.94 17.06 23.31
N LEU A 116 46.94 17.35 22.00
CA LEU A 116 45.82 17.06 21.11
C LEU A 116 45.51 15.56 21.11
N HIS A 117 46.54 14.72 20.95
CA HIS A 117 46.36 13.28 20.93
C HIS A 117 45.83 12.72 22.25
N GLN A 118 46.31 13.24 23.38
CA GLN A 118 45.82 12.85 24.70
C GLN A 118 44.35 13.26 24.89
N ARG A 119 43.97 14.45 24.42
CA ARG A 119 42.57 14.92 24.44
C ARG A 119 41.68 14.04 23.55
N GLU A 120 42.10 13.74 22.33
CA GLU A 120 41.40 12.84 21.40
C GLU A 120 41.16 11.46 22.02
N GLN A 121 42.18 10.87 22.66
CA GLN A 121 42.04 9.58 23.33
C GLN A 121 41.03 9.64 24.49
N SER A 122 41.06 10.72 25.30
CA SER A 122 40.12 10.88 26.42
C SER A 122 38.66 11.04 25.97
N LEU A 123 38.44 11.64 24.80
CA LEU A 123 37.11 11.92 24.26
C LEU A 123 36.52 10.76 23.46
N LEU A 124 37.33 9.78 23.07
CA LEU A 124 36.95 8.75 22.11
C LEU A 124 35.72 7.95 22.56
N SER A 125 35.64 7.55 23.83
CA SER A 125 34.51 6.77 24.35
C SER A 125 33.19 7.55 24.33
N VAL A 126 33.23 8.81 24.75
CA VAL A 126 32.04 9.68 24.79
C VAL A 126 31.56 9.98 23.37
N TYR A 127 32.47 10.33 22.46
CA TYR A 127 32.10 10.59 21.06
C TYR A 127 31.63 9.34 20.34
N HIS A 128 32.12 8.15 20.71
CA HIS A 128 31.59 6.90 20.20
C HIS A 128 30.13 6.71 20.63
N GLN A 129 29.79 6.96 21.91
CA GLN A 129 28.40 6.94 22.36
C GLN A 129 27.52 7.95 21.61
N VAL A 130 28.03 9.16 21.37
CA VAL A 130 27.32 10.16 20.55
C VAL A 130 27.08 9.65 19.13
N ALA A 131 28.06 8.97 18.53
CA ALA A 131 27.90 8.38 17.20
C ALA A 131 26.87 7.24 17.19
N LEU A 132 26.81 6.41 18.24
CA LEU A 132 25.77 5.38 18.39
C LEU A 132 24.39 6.02 18.47
N THR A 133 24.20 7.03 19.32
CA THR A 133 22.93 7.76 19.42
C THR A 133 22.58 8.45 18.10
N PHE A 134 23.56 9.05 17.41
CA PHE A 134 23.35 9.63 16.09
C PHE A 134 22.87 8.60 15.07
N SER A 135 23.46 7.39 15.08
CA SER A 135 23.02 6.30 14.22
C SER A 135 21.61 5.81 14.59
N ASP A 136 21.30 5.65 15.88
CA ASP A 136 19.99 5.20 16.36
C ASP A 136 18.85 6.13 15.94
N LEU A 137 19.12 7.44 15.80
CA LEU A 137 18.12 8.41 15.31
C LEU A 137 17.65 8.12 13.87
N HIS A 138 18.47 7.43 13.06
CA HIS A 138 18.07 6.99 11.71
C HIS A 138 17.14 5.78 11.72
N ASP A 139 17.10 5.02 12.81
CA ASP A 139 16.36 3.76 12.94
C ASP A 139 15.00 3.95 13.62
N THR A 140 14.53 5.20 13.70
CA THR A 140 13.28 5.56 14.38
C THR A 140 12.04 5.19 13.54
N PRO A 141 10.91 4.83 14.18
CA PRO A 141 9.65 4.51 13.49
C PRO A 141 9.14 5.65 12.61
N ARG A 142 9.42 6.90 13.02
CA ARG A 142 9.09 8.09 12.23
C ARG A 142 9.77 8.07 10.87
N HIS A 143 11.07 7.73 10.84
CA HIS A 143 11.81 7.60 9.60
C HIS A 143 11.29 6.44 8.75
N MET A 144 10.90 5.31 9.35
CA MET A 144 10.28 4.20 8.62
C MET A 144 8.98 4.63 7.92
N MET A 145 8.13 5.39 8.61
CA MET A 145 6.88 5.89 8.07
C MET A 145 7.11 6.93 6.94
N ASP A 146 8.06 7.85 7.13
CA ASP A 146 8.42 8.84 6.09
C ASP A 146 9.02 8.17 4.83
N LYS A 147 9.57 6.96 4.96
CA LYS A 147 10.02 6.10 3.85
C LYS A 147 8.92 5.20 3.28
N GLY A 148 7.73 5.18 3.88
CA GLY A 148 6.62 4.32 3.46
C GLY A 148 6.82 2.83 3.77
N ALA A 149 7.74 2.49 4.66
CA ALA A 149 8.01 1.10 5.05
C ALA A 149 6.98 0.53 6.04
N ILE A 150 6.28 1.41 6.76
CA ILE A 150 5.17 1.07 7.67
C ILE A 150 3.97 1.96 7.39
N GLN A 151 2.77 1.47 7.68
CA GLN A 151 1.50 2.19 7.46
C GLN A 151 1.27 3.27 8.52
N GLU A 152 1.50 2.95 9.79
CA GLU A 152 1.23 3.86 10.91
C GLU A 152 2.08 3.52 12.15
N ILE A 153 2.36 4.55 12.95
CA ILE A 153 2.99 4.40 14.28
C ILE A 153 1.88 4.22 15.33
N ILE A 154 1.79 3.05 15.93
CA ILE A 154 0.72 2.67 16.86
C ILE A 154 1.26 2.51 18.28
N PRO A 155 0.82 3.33 19.25
CA PRO A 155 1.19 3.15 20.65
C PRO A 155 0.66 1.83 21.22
N TRP A 156 1.51 1.09 21.92
CA TRP A 156 1.17 -0.20 22.54
C TRP A 156 -0.10 -0.16 23.39
N ALA A 157 -0.31 0.90 24.18
CA ALA A 157 -1.49 1.04 25.02
C ALA A 157 -2.82 1.01 24.24
N LYS A 158 -2.81 1.43 22.97
CA LYS A 158 -3.99 1.45 22.09
C LYS A 158 -3.96 0.37 21.01
N SER A 159 -2.87 -0.39 20.89
CA SER A 159 -2.62 -1.34 19.80
C SER A 159 -3.74 -2.38 19.69
N ARG A 160 -4.19 -2.94 20.82
CA ARG A 160 -5.28 -3.93 20.86
C ARG A 160 -6.54 -3.41 20.16
N THR A 161 -6.98 -2.20 20.49
CA THR A 161 -8.22 -1.64 19.95
C THR A 161 -8.06 -1.27 18.48
N LEU A 162 -6.95 -0.61 18.13
CA LEU A 162 -6.69 -0.17 16.76
C LEU A 162 -6.53 -1.36 15.80
N LEU A 163 -5.71 -2.33 16.17
CA LEU A 163 -5.48 -3.55 15.36
C LEU A 163 -6.73 -4.45 15.32
N TYR A 164 -7.55 -4.49 16.37
CA TYR A 164 -8.83 -5.19 16.34
C TYR A 164 -9.75 -4.65 15.24
N TRP A 165 -9.97 -3.33 15.22
CA TRP A 165 -10.84 -2.71 14.22
C TRP A 165 -10.24 -2.79 12.83
N ARG A 166 -8.91 -2.63 12.71
CA ARG A 166 -8.22 -2.78 11.42
C ARG A 166 -8.37 -4.20 10.87
N LEU A 167 -8.08 -5.22 11.67
CA LEU A 167 -8.21 -6.62 11.24
C LEU A 167 -9.65 -6.94 10.86
N ARG A 168 -10.63 -6.52 11.66
CA ARG A 168 -12.05 -6.75 11.36
C ARG A 168 -12.47 -6.07 10.06
N ARG A 169 -11.99 -4.85 9.80
CA ARG A 169 -12.21 -4.14 8.53
C ARG A 169 -11.64 -4.95 7.36
N LEU A 170 -10.38 -5.35 7.44
CA LEU A 170 -9.70 -6.09 6.36
C LEU A 170 -10.38 -7.42 6.05
N LEU A 171 -10.84 -8.15 7.07
CA LEU A 171 -11.58 -9.40 6.89
C LEU A 171 -12.91 -9.18 6.13
N LEU A 172 -13.67 -8.15 6.50
CA LEU A 172 -14.93 -7.82 5.83
C LEU A 172 -14.71 -7.31 4.40
N GLN A 173 -13.70 -6.46 4.19
CA GLN A 173 -13.31 -5.99 2.86
C GLN A 173 -12.88 -7.16 1.98
N ASN A 174 -12.04 -8.07 2.48
CA ASN A 174 -11.59 -9.24 1.71
C ASN A 174 -12.75 -10.16 1.34
N ARG A 175 -13.75 -10.32 2.20
CA ARG A 175 -14.97 -11.07 1.87
C ARG A 175 -15.69 -10.46 0.67
N ILE A 176 -15.93 -9.16 0.69
CA ILE A 176 -16.61 -8.48 -0.43
C ILE A 176 -15.75 -8.50 -1.69
N LYS A 177 -14.43 -8.30 -1.57
CA LYS A 177 -13.51 -8.41 -2.69
C LYS A 177 -13.59 -9.79 -3.34
N ALA A 178 -13.62 -10.86 -2.54
CA ALA A 178 -13.78 -12.22 -3.05
C ALA A 178 -15.12 -12.39 -3.79
N ASP A 179 -16.21 -11.84 -3.25
CA ASP A 179 -17.53 -11.89 -3.89
C ASP A 179 -17.53 -11.14 -5.24
N VAL A 180 -16.95 -9.93 -5.30
CA VAL A 180 -16.83 -9.14 -6.54
C VAL A 180 -15.96 -9.84 -7.58
N LEU A 181 -14.80 -10.35 -7.17
CA LEU A 181 -13.87 -11.03 -8.08
C LEU A 181 -14.40 -12.37 -8.58
N SER A 182 -15.24 -13.05 -7.80
CA SER A 182 -15.94 -14.26 -8.27
C SER A 182 -16.89 -13.99 -9.44
N VAL A 183 -17.44 -12.78 -9.50
CA VAL A 183 -18.39 -12.33 -10.52
C VAL A 183 -17.67 -11.74 -11.74
N LYS A 184 -16.62 -10.96 -11.50
CA LYS A 184 -15.84 -10.31 -12.55
C LYS A 184 -14.34 -10.41 -12.25
N PRO A 185 -13.69 -11.53 -12.65
CA PRO A 185 -12.27 -11.78 -12.37
C PRO A 185 -11.31 -10.81 -13.07
N THR A 186 -11.80 -10.02 -14.03
CA THR A 186 -10.98 -9.06 -14.79
C THR A 186 -10.68 -7.78 -14.02
N LEU A 187 -11.32 -7.55 -12.87
CA LEU A 187 -11.08 -6.36 -12.05
C LEU A 187 -9.80 -6.52 -11.22
N SER A 188 -9.03 -5.45 -11.11
CA SER A 188 -7.87 -5.37 -10.20
C SER A 188 -8.31 -5.04 -8.78
N ASP A 189 -7.51 -5.41 -7.78
CA ASP A 189 -7.82 -5.11 -6.37
C ASP A 189 -7.98 -3.60 -6.10
N GLY A 190 -7.15 -2.76 -6.73
CA GLY A 190 -7.23 -1.31 -6.59
C GLY A 190 -8.53 -0.72 -7.14
N GLU A 191 -9.06 -1.30 -8.22
CA GLU A 191 -10.39 -0.92 -8.74
C GLU A 191 -11.48 -1.33 -7.75
N VAL A 192 -11.42 -2.53 -7.18
CA VAL A 192 -12.40 -2.98 -6.19
C VAL A 192 -12.35 -2.13 -4.92
N ASP A 193 -11.16 -1.74 -4.45
CA ASP A 193 -10.99 -0.81 -3.33
C ASP A 193 -11.61 0.57 -3.62
N SER A 194 -11.41 1.06 -4.84
CA SER A 194 -12.01 2.33 -5.29
C SER A 194 -13.53 2.23 -5.37
N MET A 195 -14.06 1.09 -5.83
CA MET A 195 -15.50 0.81 -5.85
C MET A 195 -16.10 0.76 -4.45
N LEU A 196 -15.46 0.07 -3.51
CA LEU A 196 -15.88 0.01 -2.11
C LEU A 196 -15.92 1.41 -1.47
N ARG A 197 -14.88 2.21 -1.70
CA ARG A 197 -14.84 3.60 -1.21
C ARG A 197 -15.94 4.44 -1.83
N ARG A 198 -16.22 4.26 -3.13
CA ARG A 198 -17.31 4.96 -3.81
C ARG A 198 -18.67 4.59 -3.23
N TRP A 199 -18.96 3.30 -3.03
CA TRP A 199 -20.21 2.85 -2.42
C TRP A 199 -20.42 3.39 -1.01
N PHE A 200 -19.34 3.48 -0.23
CA PHE A 200 -19.39 4.10 1.10
C PHE A 200 -19.82 5.58 1.02
N VAL A 201 -19.23 6.34 0.11
CA VAL A 201 -19.53 7.76 -0.09
C VAL A 201 -20.93 7.99 -0.67
N GLU A 202 -21.39 7.12 -1.57
CA GLU A 202 -22.74 7.17 -2.14
C GLU A 202 -23.81 7.00 -1.05
N GLU A 203 -23.58 6.14 -0.05
CA GLU A 203 -24.54 5.92 1.05
C GLU A 203 -24.47 6.99 2.16
N HIS A 204 -23.27 7.40 2.58
CA HIS A 204 -23.12 8.35 3.70
C HIS A 204 -23.09 9.82 3.27
N GLY A 205 -22.98 10.07 1.97
CA GLY A 205 -22.79 11.39 1.38
C GLY A 205 -21.34 11.89 1.44
N ALA A 206 -20.99 12.81 0.52
CA ALA A 206 -19.64 13.37 0.39
C ALA A 206 -19.13 14.07 1.66
N VAL A 207 -20.03 14.62 2.48
CA VAL A 207 -19.68 15.29 3.76
C VAL A 207 -19.02 14.32 4.74
N ASN A 208 -19.40 13.04 4.70
CA ASN A 208 -18.93 12.01 5.62
C ASN A 208 -17.79 11.16 5.05
N GLN A 209 -17.17 11.57 3.94
CA GLN A 209 -16.10 10.81 3.29
C GLN A 209 -14.90 10.54 4.21
N TYR A 210 -14.61 11.44 5.16
CA TYR A 210 -13.51 11.30 6.11
C TYR A 210 -13.67 10.07 7.04
N LEU A 211 -14.91 9.59 7.25
CA LEU A 211 -15.18 8.39 8.04
C LEU A 211 -14.66 7.11 7.37
N TRP A 212 -14.30 7.15 6.08
CA TRP A 212 -13.65 6.02 5.42
C TRP A 212 -12.30 5.66 6.05
N ASP A 213 -11.61 6.63 6.63
CA ASP A 213 -10.32 6.40 7.27
C ASP A 213 -10.50 5.87 8.71
N ASP A 214 -11.69 6.03 9.31
CA ASP A 214 -12.03 5.41 10.59
C ASP A 214 -12.42 3.93 10.41
N ASN A 215 -11.54 3.04 10.90
CA ASN A 215 -11.75 1.60 10.83
C ASN A 215 -13.07 1.15 11.50
N LYS A 216 -13.49 1.79 12.60
CA LYS A 216 -14.71 1.40 13.29
C LYS A 216 -15.95 1.77 12.46
N ALA A 217 -16.02 3.01 11.97
CA ALA A 217 -17.13 3.47 11.15
C ALA A 217 -17.34 2.58 9.90
N VAL A 218 -16.23 2.22 9.23
CA VAL A 218 -16.29 1.32 8.06
C VAL A 218 -16.74 -0.09 8.46
N VAL A 219 -16.26 -0.64 9.58
CA VAL A 219 -16.70 -1.97 10.06
C VAL A 219 -18.17 -1.97 10.41
N ASP A 220 -18.66 -0.95 11.09
CA ASP A 220 -20.06 -0.82 11.48
C ASP A 220 -20.94 -0.78 10.22
N TRP A 221 -20.57 0.03 9.22
CA TRP A 221 -21.23 0.05 7.91
C TRP A 221 -21.20 -1.31 7.20
N LEU A 222 -20.02 -1.92 7.05
CA LEU A 222 -19.87 -3.21 6.36
C LEU A 222 -20.66 -4.32 7.03
N THR A 223 -20.73 -4.32 8.36
CA THR A 223 -21.50 -5.31 9.12
C THR A 223 -22.99 -5.18 8.81
N VAL A 224 -23.50 -3.95 8.74
CA VAL A 224 -24.90 -3.67 8.41
C VAL A 224 -25.21 -4.01 6.94
N GLN A 225 -24.28 -3.77 6.02
CA GLN A 225 -24.46 -4.08 4.60
C GLN A 225 -24.38 -5.58 4.29
N LEU A 226 -23.63 -6.34 5.08
CA LEU A 226 -23.50 -7.80 4.92
C LEU A 226 -24.53 -8.60 5.71
N ASP A 227 -25.42 -7.94 6.45
CA ASP A 227 -26.50 -8.60 7.18
C ASP A 227 -27.61 -9.03 6.22
N THR A 228 -27.76 -10.35 6.05
CA THR A 228 -28.77 -10.96 5.20
C THR A 228 -30.19 -10.85 5.76
N ALA A 229 -30.35 -10.46 7.03
CA ALA A 229 -31.67 -10.21 7.62
C ALA A 229 -32.27 -8.88 7.16
N ARG A 230 -31.46 -8.00 6.54
CA ARG A 230 -31.91 -6.71 6.03
C ARG A 230 -32.59 -6.86 4.66
N GLU A 231 -33.68 -6.14 4.45
CA GLU A 231 -34.42 -6.18 3.17
C GLU A 231 -33.68 -5.53 2.00
N ARG A 232 -32.77 -4.58 2.25
CA ARG A 232 -32.00 -3.86 1.22
C ARG A 232 -30.55 -3.65 1.65
N SER A 233 -29.62 -4.14 0.84
CA SER A 233 -28.18 -3.94 0.98
C SER A 233 -27.64 -3.36 -0.32
N HIS A 234 -27.11 -2.14 -0.25
CA HIS A 234 -26.55 -1.46 -1.42
C HIS A 234 -25.36 -2.22 -2.00
N ILE A 235 -24.54 -2.83 -1.14
CA ILE A 235 -23.39 -3.62 -1.59
C ILE A 235 -23.86 -4.86 -2.37
N LEU A 236 -24.82 -5.61 -1.84
CA LEU A 236 -25.31 -6.82 -2.49
C LEU A 236 -26.03 -6.48 -3.81
N GLU A 237 -26.86 -5.43 -3.82
CA GLU A 237 -27.52 -4.94 -5.04
C GLU A 237 -26.50 -4.53 -6.11
N ASN A 238 -25.43 -3.84 -5.71
CA ASN A 238 -24.34 -3.46 -6.62
C ASN A 238 -23.58 -4.67 -7.17
N ILE A 239 -23.31 -5.68 -6.34
CA ILE A 239 -22.69 -6.94 -6.79
C ILE A 239 -23.61 -7.64 -7.79
N ASP A 240 -24.92 -7.67 -7.56
CA ASP A 240 -25.88 -8.25 -8.50
C ASP A 240 -25.96 -7.47 -9.81
N CYS A 241 -25.87 -6.15 -9.78
CA CYS A 241 -25.75 -5.32 -11.00
C CYS A 241 -24.47 -5.68 -11.78
N ILE A 242 -23.33 -5.77 -11.11
CA ILE A 242 -22.06 -6.19 -11.74
C ILE A 242 -22.19 -7.60 -12.33
N ARG A 243 -22.91 -8.50 -11.66
CA ARG A 243 -23.16 -9.86 -12.16
C ARG A 243 -23.96 -9.86 -13.44
N ARG A 244 -25.05 -9.07 -13.50
CA ARG A 244 -25.85 -8.92 -14.72
C ARG A 244 -25.00 -8.38 -15.87
N ASP A 245 -24.22 -7.34 -15.62
CA ASP A 245 -23.34 -6.75 -16.63
C ASP A 245 -22.25 -7.73 -17.11
N SER A 246 -21.66 -8.50 -16.20
CA SER A 246 -20.67 -9.54 -16.51
C SER A 246 -21.26 -10.62 -17.44
N VAL A 247 -22.46 -11.11 -17.13
CA VAL A 247 -23.18 -12.10 -17.94
C VAL A 247 -23.51 -11.55 -19.33
N ILE A 248 -24.03 -10.32 -19.42
CA ILE A 248 -24.35 -9.68 -20.71
C ILE A 248 -23.09 -9.51 -21.55
N SER A 249 -21.99 -9.05 -20.93
CA SER A 249 -20.70 -8.92 -21.61
C SER A 249 -20.17 -10.27 -22.11
N HIS A 250 -20.35 -11.34 -21.34
CA HIS A 250 -19.95 -12.68 -21.73
C HIS A 250 -20.76 -13.19 -22.92
N ILE A 251 -22.09 -13.03 -22.89
CA ILE A 251 -22.98 -13.38 -24.02
C ILE A 251 -22.58 -12.62 -25.28
N ARG A 252 -22.29 -11.32 -25.17
CA ARG A 252 -21.84 -10.50 -26.30
C ARG A 252 -20.54 -11.02 -26.91
N SER A 253 -19.56 -11.37 -26.07
CA SER A 253 -18.28 -11.95 -26.52
C SER A 253 -18.47 -13.31 -27.22
N LEU A 254 -19.35 -14.16 -26.69
CA LEU A 254 -19.68 -15.45 -27.30
C LEU A 254 -20.32 -15.27 -28.68
N LEU A 255 -21.28 -14.35 -28.82
CA LEU A 255 -21.93 -14.07 -30.10
C LEU A 255 -21.01 -13.40 -31.12
N GLN A 256 -20.04 -12.60 -30.67
CA GLN A 256 -19.01 -12.01 -31.55
C GLN A 256 -18.00 -13.04 -32.06
N SER A 257 -17.66 -14.03 -31.23
CA SER A 257 -16.73 -15.10 -31.61
C SER A 257 -17.38 -16.19 -32.47
N HIS A 258 -18.70 -16.39 -32.33
CA HIS A 258 -19.46 -17.41 -33.07
C HIS A 258 -20.75 -16.81 -33.68
N PRO A 259 -20.64 -15.98 -34.74
CA PRO A 259 -21.80 -15.30 -35.34
C PRO A 259 -22.86 -16.25 -35.88
N GLU A 260 -22.49 -17.46 -36.27
CA GLU A 260 -23.37 -18.50 -36.81
C GLU A 260 -24.46 -18.95 -35.81
N VAL A 261 -24.20 -18.87 -34.50
CA VAL A 261 -25.14 -19.32 -33.46
C VAL A 261 -26.13 -18.20 -33.07
N ALA A 262 -25.98 -16.99 -33.61
CA ALA A 262 -26.76 -15.83 -33.19
C ALA A 262 -28.27 -16.01 -33.44
N MET A 263 -28.65 -16.47 -34.64
CA MET A 263 -30.07 -16.66 -34.98
C MET A 263 -30.71 -17.77 -34.16
N ASP A 264 -30.02 -18.89 -33.99
CA ASP A 264 -30.50 -20.01 -33.16
C ASP A 264 -30.66 -19.61 -31.69
N SER A 265 -29.74 -18.77 -31.18
CA SER A 265 -29.82 -18.20 -29.83
C SER A 265 -31.05 -17.32 -29.66
N VAL A 266 -31.36 -16.46 -30.64
CA VAL A 266 -32.56 -15.60 -30.62
C VAL A 266 -33.83 -16.45 -30.61
N VAL A 267 -33.90 -17.50 -31.44
CA VAL A 267 -35.05 -18.41 -31.47
C VAL A 267 -35.26 -19.07 -30.10
N HIS A 268 -34.18 -19.58 -29.48
CA HIS A 268 -34.26 -20.22 -28.18
C HIS A 268 -34.69 -19.26 -27.07
N ILE A 269 -34.18 -18.02 -27.08
CA ILE A 269 -34.56 -16.96 -26.14
C ILE A 269 -36.06 -16.63 -26.28
N ILE A 270 -36.56 -16.43 -27.50
CA ILE A 270 -37.98 -16.10 -27.77
C ILE A 270 -38.91 -17.22 -27.31
N GLN A 271 -38.51 -18.49 -27.47
CA GLN A 271 -39.30 -19.64 -27.01
C GLN A 271 -39.54 -19.63 -25.50
N ASN A 272 -38.57 -19.18 -24.71
CA ASN A 272 -38.65 -19.12 -23.24
C ASN A 272 -39.28 -17.82 -22.69
N MET A 273 -39.56 -16.84 -23.55
CA MET A 273 -40.21 -15.58 -23.16
C MET A 273 -41.73 -15.71 -22.97
N THR A 274 -42.30 -14.89 -22.09
CA THR A 274 -43.75 -14.74 -21.93
C THR A 274 -44.39 -14.04 -23.14
N PRO A 275 -45.71 -14.19 -23.39
CA PRO A 275 -46.39 -13.49 -24.49
C PRO A 275 -46.21 -11.97 -24.46
N GLN A 276 -46.19 -11.38 -23.26
CA GLN A 276 -45.93 -9.95 -23.07
C GLN A 276 -44.52 -9.56 -23.51
N GLN A 277 -43.49 -10.28 -23.03
CA GLN A 277 -42.09 -10.05 -23.42
C GLN A 277 -41.88 -10.20 -24.93
N ARG A 278 -42.56 -11.16 -25.57
CA ARG A 278 -42.50 -11.33 -27.04
C ARG A 278 -43.11 -10.13 -27.77
N SER A 279 -44.22 -9.60 -27.28
CA SER A 279 -44.84 -8.39 -27.83
C SER A 279 -43.91 -7.18 -27.69
N ASP A 280 -43.26 -7.03 -26.53
CA ASP A 280 -42.34 -5.93 -26.27
C ASP A 280 -41.10 -6.01 -27.17
N VAL A 281 -40.53 -7.20 -27.36
CA VAL A 281 -39.41 -7.42 -28.30
C VAL A 281 -39.82 -7.08 -29.74
N LEU A 282 -41.00 -7.52 -30.20
CA LEU A 282 -41.51 -7.19 -31.54
C LEU A 282 -41.69 -5.68 -31.74
N ASN A 283 -42.23 -4.97 -30.74
CA ASN A 283 -42.37 -3.52 -30.79
C ASN A 283 -41.00 -2.82 -30.83
N THR A 284 -40.02 -3.35 -30.09
CA THR A 284 -38.65 -2.82 -30.09
C THR A 284 -38.00 -3.00 -31.46
N ILE A 285 -38.14 -4.18 -32.08
CA ILE A 285 -37.61 -4.44 -33.44
C ILE A 285 -38.26 -3.50 -34.46
N ARG A 286 -39.59 -3.34 -34.43
CA ARG A 286 -40.30 -2.41 -35.32
C ARG A 286 -39.85 -0.96 -35.14
N ALA A 287 -39.60 -0.53 -33.91
CA ALA A 287 -39.08 0.80 -33.62
C ALA A 287 -37.65 0.99 -34.18
N PHE A 288 -36.79 -0.02 -34.08
CA PHE A 288 -35.46 0.00 -34.69
C PHE A 288 -35.50 0.06 -36.21
N GLU A 289 -36.39 -0.71 -36.86
CA GLU A 289 -36.60 -0.65 -38.31
C GLU A 289 -37.07 0.74 -38.77
N ALA A 290 -37.97 1.38 -38.01
CA ALA A 290 -38.42 2.74 -38.29
C ALA A 290 -37.27 3.77 -38.19
N GLN A 291 -36.41 3.66 -37.17
CA GLN A 291 -35.22 4.54 -37.03
C GLN A 291 -34.17 4.35 -38.14
N LEU A 292 -34.01 3.12 -38.63
CA LEU A 292 -33.14 2.84 -39.78
C LEU A 292 -33.70 3.43 -41.09
N SER A 293 -35.03 3.51 -41.21
CA SER A 293 -35.70 4.14 -42.36
C SER A 293 -35.66 5.68 -42.33
N GLU A 294 -35.59 6.30 -41.15
CA GLU A 294 -35.46 7.77 -41.01
C GLU A 294 -34.01 8.27 -41.21
N SER A 295 -33.00 7.48 -40.82
CA SER A 295 -31.58 7.82 -40.97
C SER A 295 -31.03 7.66 -42.40
N THR A 296 -31.83 7.13 -43.32
CA THR A 296 -31.50 6.99 -44.74
C THR A 296 -32.08 8.10 -45.63
N LEU A 297 -32.69 9.14 -45.04
CA LEU A 297 -33.10 10.33 -45.77
C LEU A 297 -31.88 11.25 -46.05
N PRO A 298 -31.57 11.59 -47.31
CA PRO A 298 -30.50 12.54 -47.62
C PRO A 298 -30.85 13.94 -47.08
N LEU A 299 -29.86 14.63 -46.50
CA LEU A 299 -29.88 16.08 -46.31
C LEU A 299 -30.00 16.74 -47.70
N ASP A 300 -31.12 17.41 -47.95
CA ASP A 300 -31.36 18.21 -49.16
C ASP A 300 -30.25 19.26 -49.37
N PRO A 301 -29.76 19.42 -50.60
CA PRO A 301 -29.25 20.70 -51.05
C PRO A 301 -30.02 21.21 -52.28
N GLU A 302 -30.47 22.46 -52.15
CA GLU A 302 -30.67 23.43 -53.23
C GLU A 302 -31.91 23.29 -54.13
N THR A 303 -32.93 24.09 -53.81
CA THR A 303 -33.69 24.81 -54.83
C THR A 303 -33.40 26.31 -54.71
N SER A 304 -32.34 26.76 -55.40
CA SER A 304 -32.21 28.18 -55.78
C SER A 304 -33.03 28.43 -57.04
N PRO A 305 -33.69 29.61 -57.16
CA PRO A 305 -34.65 29.87 -58.23
C PRO A 305 -33.96 30.44 -59.47
N LEU A 306 -34.34 29.93 -60.65
CA LEU A 306 -34.13 30.60 -61.93
C LEU A 306 -35.36 30.36 -62.79
N LEU A 307 -36.09 31.42 -63.14
CA LEU A 307 -36.52 31.71 -64.52
C LEU A 307 -37.20 33.08 -64.64
N SER A 308 -36.71 33.81 -65.66
CA SER A 308 -37.22 35.00 -66.37
C SER A 308 -37.41 36.30 -65.61
#